data_AF-A0A6B3EAQ4-F1
#
_entry.id   AF-A0A6B3EAQ4-F1
#
_cell.length_a   1.000
_cell.length_b   1.000
_cell.length_c   1.000
_cell.angle_alpha   90.00
_cell.angle_beta   90.00
_cell.angle_gamma   90.00
#
_symmetry.space_group_name_H-M   'P 1'
#
loop_
_entity.id
_entity.type
_entity.pdbx_description
1 polymer ?
#
loop_
_entity_poly.entity_id
_entity_poly.type
_entity_poly.pdbx_seq_one_letter_code
_entity_poly.pdbx_strand_id
1 'polypeptide(L)'
;PGAAEAVRRTDSFPHCADIMVNSWYDPETGEVLAFEEQIGSHGGLGGDQSRPFLLSPLALSAPVAEGGELVGAERVHEVLRRWLRES
;
A
#
# COMPACT_ATOMS: atom_id res chain seq x y z
N PRO A 1 -7.09 -8.34 3.14
CA PRO A 1 -7.56 -7.20 3.98
C PRO A 1 -7.29 -5.87 3.26
N GLY A 2 -8.10 -4.81 3.47
CA GLY A 2 -7.85 -3.47 2.88
C GLY A 2 -8.25 -3.28 1.41
N ALA A 3 -8.65 -4.33 0.68
CA ALA A 3 -8.97 -4.26 -0.75
C ALA A 3 -10.06 -3.22 -1.08
N ALA A 4 -11.16 -3.20 -0.33
CA ALA A 4 -12.23 -2.23 -0.56
C ALA A 4 -11.79 -0.78 -0.31
N GLU A 5 -10.90 -0.56 0.66
CA GLU A 5 -10.34 0.77 0.94
C GLU A 5 -9.38 1.20 -0.17
N ALA A 6 -8.52 0.30 -0.65
CA ALA A 6 -7.62 0.56 -1.76
C ALA A 6 -8.41 0.95 -3.03
N VAL A 7 -9.51 0.25 -3.35
CA VAL A 7 -10.37 0.57 -4.48
C VAL A 7 -11.01 1.95 -4.32
N ARG A 8 -11.63 2.24 -3.16
CA ARG A 8 -12.25 3.55 -2.90
C ARG A 8 -11.23 4.69 -2.96
N ARG A 9 -10.01 4.47 -2.46
CA ARG A 9 -8.94 5.47 -2.54
C ARG A 9 -8.58 5.75 -3.99
N THR A 10 -8.38 4.72 -4.80
CA THR A 10 -8.05 4.89 -6.23
C THR A 10 -9.16 5.63 -6.97
N ASP A 11 -10.42 5.27 -6.71
CA ASP A 11 -11.62 5.95 -7.27
C ASP A 11 -11.69 7.44 -6.90
N SER A 12 -11.14 7.85 -5.76
CA SER A 12 -11.14 9.25 -5.33
C SER A 12 -10.16 10.15 -6.10
N PHE A 13 -9.28 9.57 -6.93
CA PHE A 13 -8.30 10.36 -7.67
C PHE A 13 -8.93 11.12 -8.83
N PRO A 14 -8.55 12.39 -9.06
CA PRO A 14 -9.14 13.23 -10.12
C PRO A 14 -8.86 12.70 -11.53
N HIS A 15 -7.94 11.75 -11.67
CA HIS A 15 -7.52 11.15 -12.93
C HIS A 15 -7.64 9.62 -12.89
N CYS A 16 -8.51 9.07 -12.05
CA CYS A 16 -8.85 7.65 -12.11
C CYS A 16 -9.46 7.32 -13.49
N ALA A 17 -9.15 6.15 -14.03
CA ALA A 17 -9.77 5.68 -15.26
C ALA A 17 -11.25 5.32 -15.01
N ASP A 18 -12.08 5.43 -16.05
CA ASP A 18 -13.50 5.05 -16.00
C ASP A 18 -13.69 3.55 -15.70
N ILE A 19 -12.72 2.72 -16.13
CA ILE A 19 -12.71 1.28 -15.92
C ILE A 19 -11.33 0.87 -15.42
N MET A 20 -11.32 0.21 -14.27
CA MET A 20 -10.14 -0.43 -13.69
C MET A 20 -10.36 -1.93 -13.69
N VAL A 21 -9.41 -2.69 -14.24
CA VAL A 21 -9.45 -4.15 -14.28
C VAL A 21 -8.29 -4.71 -13.48
N ASN A 22 -8.59 -5.54 -12.48
CA ASN A 22 -7.61 -6.35 -11.78
C ASN A 22 -7.64 -7.77 -12.35
N SER A 23 -6.48 -8.41 -12.44
CA SER A 23 -6.38 -9.79 -12.91
C SER A 23 -6.94 -10.78 -11.88
N TRP A 24 -6.96 -12.06 -12.27
CA TRP A 24 -7.39 -13.15 -11.40
C TRP A 24 -6.46 -13.32 -10.20
N TYR A 25 -7.04 -13.76 -9.08
CA TYR A 25 -6.36 -14.09 -7.83
C TYR A 25 -6.89 -15.42 -7.31
N ASP A 26 -5.98 -16.32 -6.95
CA ASP A 26 -6.28 -17.58 -6.27
C ASP A 26 -6.02 -17.46 -4.76
N PRO A 27 -7.06 -17.54 -3.91
CA PRO A 27 -6.89 -17.45 -2.46
C PRO A 27 -6.25 -18.68 -1.83
N GLU A 28 -6.24 -19.84 -2.49
CA GLU A 28 -5.64 -21.06 -1.94
C GLU A 28 -4.11 -21.06 -2.08
N THR A 29 -3.62 -20.59 -3.23
CA THR A 29 -2.18 -20.59 -3.57
C THR A 29 -1.52 -19.22 -3.38
N GLY A 30 -2.29 -18.14 -3.36
CA GLY A 30 -1.75 -16.78 -3.40
C GLY A 30 -1.35 -16.32 -4.80
N GLU A 31 -1.66 -17.09 -5.84
CA GLU A 31 -1.26 -16.76 -7.22
C GLU A 31 -2.07 -15.60 -7.80
N VAL A 32 -1.41 -14.81 -8.63
CA VAL A 32 -2.00 -13.72 -9.43
C VAL A 32 -1.54 -13.84 -10.87
N LEU A 33 -2.37 -13.41 -11.82
CA LEU A 33 -1.97 -13.37 -13.23
C LEU A 33 -1.36 -12.01 -13.58
N ALA A 34 -0.17 -12.02 -14.17
CA ALA A 34 0.35 -10.85 -14.86
C ALA A 34 -0.39 -10.64 -16.19
N PHE A 35 -0.50 -9.39 -16.63
CA PHE A 35 -0.97 -9.06 -17.98
C PHE A 35 0.14 -9.14 -19.04
N GLU A 36 1.37 -9.42 -18.61
CA GLU A 36 2.57 -9.49 -19.44
C GLU A 36 3.27 -10.85 -19.27
N GLU A 37 4.19 -11.16 -20.18
CA GLU A 37 4.97 -12.41 -20.17
C GLU A 37 6.12 -12.41 -19.13
N GLN A 38 6.24 -11.35 -18.33
CA GLN A 38 7.29 -11.25 -17.32
C GLN A 38 7.01 -12.16 -16.11
N ILE A 39 8.09 -12.66 -15.51
CA ILE A 39 8.01 -13.50 -14.29
C ILE A 39 7.54 -12.67 -13.09
N GLY A 40 7.88 -11.38 -13.05
CA GLY A 40 7.48 -10.47 -11.98
C GLY A 40 6.15 -9.78 -12.30
N SER A 41 5.36 -9.52 -11.28
CA SER A 41 4.14 -8.72 -11.39
C SER A 41 3.99 -7.78 -10.18
N HIS A 42 3.27 -6.68 -10.36
CA HIS A 42 2.96 -5.72 -9.32
C HIS A 42 1.60 -5.07 -9.55
N GLY A 43 1.07 -4.41 -8.52
CA GLY A 43 -0.17 -3.64 -8.62
C GLY A 43 -1.46 -4.47 -8.58
N GLY A 44 -1.36 -5.79 -8.49
CA GLY A 44 -2.51 -6.67 -8.28
C GLY A 44 -3.15 -6.48 -6.90
N LEU A 45 -4.48 -6.63 -6.83
CA LEU A 45 -5.21 -6.73 -5.57
C LEU A 45 -5.20 -8.18 -5.07
N GLY A 46 -4.24 -8.50 -4.20
CA GLY A 46 -4.07 -9.83 -3.62
C GLY A 46 -2.67 -10.38 -3.85
N GLY A 47 -2.55 -11.69 -3.70
CA GLY A 47 -1.31 -12.44 -3.80
C GLY A 47 -0.29 -12.13 -2.71
N ASP A 48 0.91 -12.68 -2.88
CA ASP A 48 2.00 -12.50 -1.93
C ASP A 48 2.48 -11.04 -1.89
N GLN A 49 2.54 -10.51 -0.66
CA GLN A 49 2.97 -9.15 -0.40
C GLN A 49 4.24 -9.14 0.44
N SER A 50 5.10 -8.16 0.18
CA SER A 50 6.26 -7.91 1.03
C SER A 50 5.82 -7.50 2.44
N ARG A 51 6.70 -7.74 3.43
CA ARG A 51 6.50 -7.31 4.83
C ARG A 51 7.42 -6.12 5.15
N PRO A 52 7.12 -4.91 4.66
CA PRO A 52 7.97 -3.74 4.92
C PRO A 52 7.93 -3.36 6.40
N PHE A 53 8.99 -2.71 6.86
CA PHE A 53 9.05 -2.11 8.19
C PHE A 53 9.64 -0.70 8.10
N LEU A 54 9.27 0.15 9.07
CA LEU A 54 9.85 1.48 9.27
C LEU A 54 10.62 1.47 10.58
N LEU A 55 11.93 1.70 10.52
CA LEU A 55 12.75 1.87 11.72
C LEU A 55 12.57 3.30 12.26
N SER A 56 11.84 3.45 13.36
CA SER A 56 11.55 4.74 13.98
C SER A 56 12.65 5.16 14.96
N PRO A 57 13.21 6.38 14.85
CA PRO A 57 14.09 6.94 15.87
C PRO A 57 13.32 7.19 17.17
N LEU A 58 13.92 6.88 18.33
CA LEU A 58 13.29 7.07 19.64
C LEU A 58 13.19 8.53 20.08
N ALA A 59 14.01 9.42 19.49
CA ALA A 59 14.02 10.85 19.81
C ALA A 59 12.87 11.63 19.15
N LEU A 60 12.15 11.01 18.21
CA LEU A 60 11.08 11.64 17.44
C LEU A 60 9.72 11.08 17.86
N SER A 61 8.65 11.79 17.50
CA SER A 61 7.29 11.34 17.78
C SER A 61 6.99 9.99 17.12
N ALA A 62 6.17 9.15 17.77
CA ALA A 62 5.80 7.82 17.23
C ALA A 62 5.17 7.95 15.82
N PRO A 63 5.47 7.06 14.86
CA PRO A 63 5.02 7.19 13.48
C PRO A 63 3.49 7.21 13.36
N VAL A 64 2.80 6.38 14.15
CA VAL A 64 1.34 6.33 14.28
C VAL A 64 0.95 6.24 15.76
N ALA A 65 -0.31 6.57 16.06
CA ALA A 65 -0.87 6.36 17.39
C ALA A 65 -0.90 4.86 17.74
N GLU A 66 -0.99 4.54 19.03
CA GLU A 66 -1.07 3.16 19.50
C GLU A 66 -2.26 2.43 18.85
N GLY A 67 -2.01 1.24 18.31
CA GLY A 67 -3.01 0.44 17.58
C GLY A 67 -3.31 0.93 16.15
N GLY A 68 -2.65 1.99 15.68
CA GLY A 68 -2.76 2.45 14.30
C GLY A 68 -1.88 1.65 13.33
N GLU A 69 -2.30 1.57 12.06
CA GLU A 69 -1.52 0.98 10.98
C GLU A 69 -1.01 2.07 10.02
N LEU A 70 0.20 1.86 9.48
CA LEU A 70 0.78 2.72 8.46
C LEU A 70 0.62 2.08 7.09
N VAL A 71 -0.38 2.54 6.33
CA VAL A 71 -0.72 1.98 5.02
C VAL A 71 -0.39 2.98 3.90
N GLY A 72 0.44 2.52 2.95
CA GLY A 72 0.75 3.25 1.73
C GLY A 72 1.81 4.35 1.89
N ALA A 73 2.40 4.74 0.75
CA ALA A 73 3.53 5.68 0.70
C ALA A 73 3.17 7.09 1.18
N GLU A 74 1.93 7.53 0.99
CA GLU A 74 1.44 8.86 1.39
C GLU A 74 1.49 9.05 2.90
N ARG A 75 1.00 8.06 3.65
CA ARG A 75 1.05 8.10 5.12
C ARG A 75 2.48 8.02 5.65
N VAL A 76 3.33 7.20 5.01
CA VAL A 76 4.77 7.18 5.33
C VAL A 76 5.38 8.56 5.10
N HIS A 77 5.06 9.21 3.97
CA HIS A 77 5.56 10.55 3.65
C HIS A 77 5.16 11.58 4.71
N GLU A 78 3.91 11.59 5.17
CA GLU A 78 3.45 12.50 6.23
C GLU A 78 4.26 12.35 7.52
N VAL A 79 4.54 11.10 7.93
CA VAL A 79 5.39 10.80 9.10
C VAL A 79 6.79 11.37 8.90
N LEU A 80 7.44 11.07 7.77
CA LEU A 80 8.79 11.56 7.48
C LEU A 80 8.83 13.10 7.43
N ARG A 81 7.81 13.75 6.86
CA ARG A 81 7.69 15.21 6.81
C ARG A 81 7.50 15.82 8.19
N ARG A 82 6.77 15.15 9.10
CA ARG A 82 6.60 15.59 10.48
C ARG A 82 7.92 15.52 11.23
N TRP A 83 8.62 14.39 11.14
CA TRP A 83 9.94 14.19 11.74
C TRP A 83 10.99 15.22 11.30
N LEU A 84 10.98 15.61 10.02
CA LEU A 84 11.85 16.69 9.52
C LEU A 84 11.62 18.05 10.19
N ARG A 85 10.45 18.28 10.81
CA ARG A 85 10.16 19.51 11.55
C ARG A 85 10.46 19.40 13.04
N GLU A 86 10.69 18.19 13.53
CA GLU A 86 11.07 17.88 14.92
C GLU A 86 12.59 17.78 15.12
N SER A 87 13.35 17.76 14.01
CA SER A 87 14.81 17.62 13.97
C SER A 87 15.51 18.95 13.70
#